data_AF-A0A2S8DR46-F1
#
_entry.id   AF-A0A2S8DR46-F1
#
_cell.length_a   1.000
_cell.length_b   1.000
_cell.length_c   1.000
_cell.angle_alpha   90.00
_cell.angle_beta   90.00
_cell.angle_gamma   90.00
#
_symmetry.space_group_name_H-M   'P 1'
#
loop_
_entity.id
_entity.type
_entity.pdbx_description
1 polymer ?
#
loop_
_entity_poly.entity_id
_entity_poly.type
_entity_poly.pdbx_seq_one_letter_code
_entity_poly.pdbx_strand_id
1 'polypeptide(L)'
;MAFVSLKPWEERNGDENSAEAVIHRAKMELGKIRDGFVIPFNMPAIVELGTATGFDFELIDQAGLGHDALTQARNQLLGMAAQHPASLVSVRPNGLEDTAQFKLEVDQEKAQALSVSLSDINQTISTALGGTYVNDFIDRGRVKKVYVQADAKFRMLPEDVDKLYVRSANGEMVPFSAFTTSHWVYGSPRLEHYNGLPSMEIQGEAAPGTSSGDAMALMENLASKLPAGIGYDWTGMSYQERLSGNQAPALVAISFVVVFLCLAALYESWSIPVSVMLVVPLGIVGVLLAATLFNQKNDVYFMVGLLTTIGLSAKNAILIVEFAKDLMEKEGKGVVEATLMAVRMRLRPILMTSLAFILGVLPLAISNGAGSGAQNAVGIGVMGGMVSATLLAIFFVPVFFVVIRRCFKG
;
A
#
# COMPACT_ATOMS: atom_id res chain seq x y z
N MET A 1 -8.71 18.56 8.28
CA MET A 1 -7.82 17.46 8.70
C MET A 1 -7.30 17.77 10.09
N ALA A 2 -7.46 16.86 11.05
CA ALA A 2 -6.98 17.03 12.42
C ALA A 2 -5.86 16.01 12.68
N PHE A 3 -4.79 16.44 13.35
CA PHE A 3 -3.66 15.59 13.68
C PHE A 3 -3.70 15.25 15.17
N VAL A 4 -3.75 13.96 15.48
CA VAL A 4 -3.77 13.47 16.87
C VAL A 4 -2.39 12.93 17.20
N SER A 5 -1.69 13.60 18.11
CA SER A 5 -0.44 13.09 18.67
C SER A 5 -0.74 12.20 19.88
N LEU A 6 -0.35 10.92 19.81
CA LEU A 6 -0.49 9.99 20.92
C LEU A 6 0.65 10.15 21.92
N LYS A 7 0.40 9.74 23.17
CA LYS A 7 1.46 9.64 24.19
C LYS A 7 2.56 8.65 23.77
N PRO A 8 3.79 8.79 24.32
CA PRO A 8 4.86 7.82 24.12
C PRO A 8 4.42 6.38 24.42
N TRP A 9 5.06 5.39 23.79
CA TRP A 9 4.72 3.97 23.99
C TRP A 9 4.89 3.51 25.45
N GLU A 10 5.88 4.04 26.16
CA GLU A 10 6.14 3.73 27.57
C GLU A 10 4.97 4.12 28.49
N GLU A 11 4.15 5.09 28.09
CA GLU A 11 2.96 5.52 28.81
C GLU A 11 1.67 4.82 28.34
N ARG A 12 1.76 3.95 27.32
CA ARG A 12 0.61 3.28 26.68
C ARG A 12 0.73 1.76 26.88
N ASN A 13 0.40 1.32 28.09
CA ASN A 13 0.41 -0.09 28.44
C ASN A 13 -0.82 -0.82 27.89
N GLY A 14 -0.62 -2.03 27.37
CA GLY A 14 -1.70 -2.92 26.89
C GLY A 14 -2.12 -2.68 25.44
N ASP A 15 -2.58 -3.76 24.79
CA ASP A 15 -2.95 -3.78 23.36
C ASP A 15 -4.12 -2.84 23.02
N GLU A 16 -4.96 -2.55 24.01
CA GLU A 16 -6.06 -1.59 23.93
C GLU A 16 -5.61 -0.14 23.71
N ASN A 17 -4.36 0.19 24.04
CA ASN A 17 -3.78 1.51 23.86
C ASN A 17 -2.89 1.61 22.61
N SER A 18 -2.89 0.56 21.77
CA SER A 18 -2.33 0.61 20.43
C SER A 18 -3.07 1.61 19.53
N ALA A 19 -2.39 2.09 18.50
CA ALA A 19 -3.00 3.04 17.54
C ALA A 19 -4.23 2.43 16.85
N GLU A 20 -4.14 1.15 16.46
CA GLU A 20 -5.23 0.41 15.81
C GLU A 20 -6.45 0.26 16.73
N ALA A 21 -6.24 -0.09 18.01
CA ALA A 21 -7.33 -0.19 18.98
C ALA A 21 -7.99 1.17 19.26
N VAL A 22 -7.20 2.26 19.33
CA VAL A 22 -7.72 3.62 19.48
C VAL A 22 -8.56 4.03 18.26
N ILE A 23 -8.07 3.75 17.05
CA ILE A 23 -8.80 4.02 15.79
C ILE A 23 -10.11 3.24 15.75
N HIS A 24 -10.10 1.96 16.13
CA HIS A 24 -11.31 1.14 16.16
C HIS A 24 -12.39 1.74 17.08
N ARG A 25 -12.01 2.15 18.31
CA ARG A 25 -12.95 2.84 19.23
C ARG A 25 -13.41 4.18 18.70
N ALA A 26 -12.49 4.99 18.16
CA ALA A 26 -12.83 6.28 17.59
C ALA A 26 -13.80 6.14 16.42
N LYS A 27 -13.62 5.14 15.55
CA LYS A 27 -14.50 4.87 14.41
C LYS A 27 -15.94 4.57 14.84
N MET A 28 -16.13 3.82 15.93
CA MET A 28 -17.46 3.53 16.48
C MET A 28 -18.19 4.78 17.01
N GLU A 29 -17.46 5.69 17.66
CA GLU A 29 -18.05 6.92 18.20
C GLU A 29 -18.27 7.98 17.12
N LEU A 30 -17.29 8.17 16.23
CA LEU A 30 -17.34 9.16 15.16
C LEU A 30 -18.35 8.79 14.07
N GLY A 31 -18.63 7.49 13.89
CA GLY A 31 -19.69 7.02 12.99
C GLY A 31 -21.11 7.44 13.41
N LYS A 32 -21.31 7.96 14.63
CA LYS A 32 -22.61 8.45 15.10
C LYS A 32 -22.95 9.86 14.62
N ILE A 33 -21.97 10.59 14.06
CA ILE A 33 -22.15 11.96 13.57
C ILE A 33 -23.00 11.91 12.30
N ARG A 34 -24.11 12.67 12.27
CA ARG A 34 -25.06 12.70 11.14
C ARG A 34 -24.69 13.70 10.05
N ASP A 35 -24.10 14.83 10.43
CA ASP A 35 -23.88 15.98 9.53
C ASP A 35 -22.52 15.97 8.82
N GLY A 36 -21.78 14.84 8.88
CA GLY A 36 -20.50 14.72 8.17
C GLY A 36 -19.79 13.39 8.39
N PHE A 37 -18.83 13.09 7.51
CA PHE A 37 -17.99 11.90 7.59
C PHE A 37 -16.69 12.20 8.35
N VAL A 38 -16.46 11.47 9.44
CA VAL A 38 -15.20 11.56 10.21
C VAL A 38 -14.59 10.18 10.30
N ILE A 39 -13.47 9.99 9.57
CA ILE A 39 -12.82 8.68 9.42
C ILE A 39 -11.44 8.76 10.05
N PRO A 40 -11.21 8.10 11.20
CA PRO A 40 -9.87 7.91 11.72
C PRO A 40 -9.17 6.80 10.94
N PHE A 41 -7.91 7.03 10.57
CA PHE A 41 -7.04 6.03 9.93
C PHE A 41 -5.61 6.19 10.45
N ASN A 42 -4.79 5.16 10.27
CA ASN A 42 -3.36 5.23 10.59
C ASN A 42 -2.57 5.53 9.32
N MET A 43 -1.39 6.14 9.48
CA MET A 43 -0.44 6.26 8.40
C MET A 43 0.27 4.92 8.18
N PRO A 44 0.65 4.59 6.93
CA PRO A 44 1.48 3.42 6.65
C PRO A 44 2.87 3.55 7.27
N ALA A 45 3.58 2.42 7.39
CA ALA A 45 4.92 2.36 7.99
C ALA A 45 5.94 3.22 7.23
N ILE A 46 5.77 3.36 5.92
CA ILE A 46 6.56 4.26 5.07
C ILE A 46 5.61 5.35 4.58
N VAL A 47 5.73 6.55 5.15
CA VAL A 47 4.85 7.69 4.87
C VAL A 47 4.89 8.12 3.40
N GLU A 48 6.01 7.90 2.72
CA GLU A 48 6.15 8.20 1.29
C GLU A 48 5.31 7.28 0.39
N LEU A 49 4.85 6.12 0.88
CA LEU A 49 4.05 5.19 0.08
C LEU A 49 2.55 5.51 0.08
N GLY A 50 2.09 6.38 0.98
CA GLY A 50 0.69 6.76 1.04
C GLY A 50 0.32 7.46 2.34
N THR A 51 -0.86 8.06 2.36
CA THR A 51 -1.37 8.76 3.55
C THR A 51 -2.29 7.89 4.40
N ALA A 52 -2.89 6.83 3.83
CA ALA A 52 -3.77 5.89 4.52
C ALA A 52 -3.32 4.45 4.32
N THR A 53 -3.58 3.59 5.30
CA THR A 53 -3.38 2.14 5.22
C THR A 53 -4.40 1.48 4.28
N GLY A 54 -4.01 0.37 3.64
CA GLY A 54 -4.89 -0.44 2.80
C GLY A 54 -4.52 -0.41 1.32
N PHE A 55 -5.52 -0.49 0.46
CA PHE A 55 -5.38 -0.43 -0.99
C PHE A 55 -5.78 0.93 -1.54
N ASP A 56 -5.18 1.28 -2.68
CA ASP A 56 -5.35 2.54 -3.39
C ASP A 56 -5.65 2.29 -4.87
N PHE A 57 -6.88 2.57 -5.26
CA PHE A 57 -7.50 2.13 -6.51
C PHE A 57 -8.02 3.32 -7.31
N GLU A 58 -7.59 3.44 -8.56
CA GLU A 58 -8.04 4.50 -9.46
C GLU A 58 -9.10 3.95 -10.41
N LEU A 59 -10.30 4.53 -10.37
CA LEU A 59 -11.33 4.24 -11.37
C LEU A 59 -11.19 5.23 -12.52
N ILE A 60 -11.03 4.75 -13.75
CA ILE A 60 -10.60 5.57 -14.89
C ILE A 60 -11.65 5.54 -16.01
N ASP A 61 -11.99 6.70 -16.56
CA ASP A 61 -12.75 6.78 -17.80
C ASP A 61 -11.82 6.65 -19.01
N GLN A 62 -11.82 5.46 -19.63
CA GLN A 62 -10.98 5.15 -20.80
C GLN A 62 -11.66 5.47 -22.13
N ALA A 63 -12.99 5.60 -22.14
CA ALA A 63 -13.79 5.81 -23.36
C ALA A 63 -14.29 7.25 -23.51
N GLY A 64 -14.07 8.12 -22.53
CA GLY A 64 -14.57 9.49 -22.53
C GLY A 64 -16.08 9.55 -22.29
N LEU A 65 -16.60 8.68 -21.43
CA LEU A 65 -18.00 8.61 -21.03
C LEU A 65 -18.47 9.85 -20.25
N GLY A 66 -17.53 10.58 -19.62
CA GLY A 66 -17.79 11.82 -18.89
C GLY A 66 -18.04 11.63 -17.39
N HIS A 67 -18.09 12.76 -16.68
CA HIS A 67 -18.14 12.83 -15.21
C HIS A 67 -19.31 12.07 -14.59
N ASP A 68 -20.52 12.21 -15.13
CA ASP A 68 -21.71 11.57 -14.58
C ASP A 68 -21.64 10.05 -14.67
N ALA A 69 -21.16 9.52 -15.80
CA ALA A 69 -21.00 8.09 -16.01
C ALA A 69 -19.92 7.51 -15.09
N LEU A 70 -18.80 8.23 -14.92
CA LEU A 70 -17.73 7.83 -14.00
C LEU A 70 -18.21 7.85 -12.54
N THR A 71 -18.98 8.86 -12.15
CA THR A 71 -19.58 8.97 -10.80
C THR A 71 -20.56 7.84 -10.54
N GLN A 72 -21.39 7.47 -11.52
CA GLN A 72 -22.31 6.33 -11.42
C GLN A 72 -21.54 5.01 -11.28
N ALA A 73 -20.49 4.80 -12.08
CA ALA A 73 -19.64 3.61 -11.99
C ALA A 73 -18.94 3.50 -10.63
N ARG A 74 -18.42 4.62 -10.10
CA ARG A 74 -17.87 4.70 -8.74
C ARG A 74 -18.91 4.27 -7.70
N ASN A 75 -20.11 4.83 -7.75
CA ASN A 75 -21.17 4.51 -6.78
C ASN A 75 -21.63 3.06 -6.89
N GLN A 76 -21.68 2.50 -8.10
CA GLN A 76 -21.96 1.09 -8.33
C GLN A 76 -20.86 0.21 -7.72
N LEU A 77 -19.58 0.54 -7.94
CA LEU A 77 -18.45 -0.17 -7.37
C LEU A 77 -18.45 -0.13 -5.84
N LEU A 78 -18.67 1.04 -5.24
CA LEU A 78 -18.79 1.21 -3.79
C LEU A 78 -19.98 0.41 -3.23
N GLY A 79 -21.12 0.41 -3.94
CA GLY A 79 -22.29 -0.39 -3.58
C GLY A 79 -22.02 -1.90 -3.61
N MET A 80 -21.27 -2.39 -4.61
CA MET A 80 -20.84 -3.78 -4.67
C MET A 80 -19.80 -4.13 -3.59
N ALA A 81 -18.85 -3.22 -3.32
CA ALA A 81 -17.83 -3.41 -2.29
C ALA A 81 -18.46 -3.48 -0.89
N ALA A 82 -19.47 -2.67 -0.61
CA ALA A 82 -20.21 -2.69 0.65
C ALA A 82 -20.94 -4.01 0.92
N GLN A 83 -21.23 -4.81 -0.11
CA GLN A 83 -21.84 -6.14 0.03
C GLN A 83 -20.85 -7.23 0.48
N HIS A 84 -19.55 -6.92 0.53
CA HIS A 84 -18.48 -7.86 0.89
C HIS A 84 -17.76 -7.46 2.19
N PRO A 85 -18.47 -7.27 3.32
CA PRO A 85 -17.86 -6.82 4.58
C PRO A 85 -16.88 -7.82 5.19
N ALA A 86 -16.95 -9.09 4.76
CA ALA A 86 -16.03 -10.15 5.19
C ALA A 86 -14.64 -10.04 4.56
N SER A 87 -14.48 -9.25 3.49
CA SER A 87 -13.21 -9.11 2.75
C SER A 87 -12.75 -7.66 2.62
N LEU A 88 -13.67 -6.69 2.60
CA LEU A 88 -13.38 -5.28 2.43
C LEU A 88 -13.99 -4.46 3.57
N VAL A 89 -13.23 -3.52 4.11
CA VAL A 89 -13.69 -2.55 5.10
C VAL A 89 -13.22 -1.16 4.73
N SER A 90 -13.94 -0.13 5.20
CA SER A 90 -13.54 1.28 5.02
C SER A 90 -13.40 1.75 3.56
N VAL A 91 -14.02 1.05 2.59
CA VAL A 91 -13.96 1.42 1.16
C VAL A 91 -14.70 2.74 0.95
N ARG A 92 -14.01 3.73 0.39
CA ARG A 92 -14.50 5.10 0.27
C ARG A 92 -13.84 5.81 -0.92
N PRO A 93 -14.49 6.81 -1.51
CA PRO A 93 -13.83 7.71 -2.44
C PRO A 93 -12.87 8.66 -1.67
N ASN A 94 -11.75 9.02 -2.29
CA ASN A 94 -10.88 10.10 -1.82
C ASN A 94 -11.31 11.48 -2.36
N GLY A 95 -12.05 11.49 -3.46
CA GLY A 95 -12.61 12.69 -4.05
C GLY A 95 -13.73 13.33 -3.22
N LEU A 96 -14.21 14.45 -3.71
CA LEU A 96 -15.34 15.17 -3.13
C LEU A 96 -16.60 14.92 -3.97
N GLU A 97 -17.74 14.83 -3.29
CA GLU A 97 -19.03 14.74 -3.97
C GLU A 97 -19.37 16.06 -4.68
N ASP A 98 -20.20 15.96 -5.71
CA ASP A 98 -20.68 17.12 -6.44
C ASP A 98 -21.46 18.06 -5.51
N THR A 99 -21.19 19.35 -5.67
CA THR A 99 -21.79 20.40 -4.84
C THR A 99 -22.59 21.36 -5.71
N ALA A 100 -23.54 22.05 -5.08
CA ALA A 100 -24.27 23.12 -5.75
C ALA A 100 -23.31 24.28 -6.05
N GLN A 101 -23.23 24.66 -7.32
CA GLN A 101 -22.45 25.78 -7.83
C GLN A 101 -23.41 26.82 -8.40
N PHE A 102 -23.09 28.09 -8.17
CA PHE A 102 -23.87 29.21 -8.69
C PHE A 102 -23.31 29.63 -10.04
N LYS A 103 -24.00 29.30 -11.13
CA LYS A 103 -23.58 29.64 -12.49
C LYS A 103 -24.16 30.99 -12.89
N LEU A 104 -23.28 31.91 -13.29
CA LEU A 104 -23.64 33.19 -13.87
C LEU A 104 -23.41 33.15 -15.38
N GLU A 105 -24.47 33.36 -16.15
CA GLU A 105 -24.42 33.42 -17.61
C GLU A 105 -24.59 34.86 -18.08
N VAL A 106 -23.62 35.34 -18.86
CA VAL A 106 -23.62 36.68 -19.44
C VAL A 106 -24.27 36.62 -20.82
N ASP A 107 -25.34 37.38 -20.99
CA ASP A 107 -26.00 37.62 -22.27
C ASP A 107 -25.16 38.62 -23.07
N GLN A 108 -24.37 38.09 -24.01
CA GLN A 108 -23.43 38.88 -24.79
C GLN A 108 -24.16 39.89 -25.71
N GLU A 109 -25.35 39.56 -26.20
CA GLU A 109 -26.13 40.44 -27.07
C GLU A 109 -26.62 41.66 -26.28
N LYS A 110 -27.15 41.45 -25.07
CA LYS A 110 -27.55 42.55 -24.17
C LYS A 110 -26.37 43.39 -23.72
N ALA A 111 -25.26 42.77 -23.36
CA ALA A 111 -24.05 43.50 -22.97
C ALA A 111 -23.56 44.42 -24.11
N GLN A 112 -23.56 43.93 -25.35
CA GLN A 112 -23.22 44.72 -26.53
C GLN A 112 -24.22 45.84 -26.81
N ALA A 113 -25.52 45.57 -26.72
CA ALA A 113 -26.56 46.59 -26.90
C ALA A 113 -26.44 47.73 -25.86
N LEU A 114 -26.03 47.40 -24.63
CA LEU A 114 -25.77 48.36 -23.55
C LEU A 114 -24.36 48.98 -23.61
N SER A 115 -23.59 48.67 -24.65
CA SER A 115 -22.22 49.15 -24.87
C SER A 115 -21.27 48.83 -23.70
N VAL A 116 -21.47 47.68 -23.05
CA VAL A 116 -20.61 47.17 -21.96
C VAL A 116 -19.63 46.15 -22.53
N SER A 117 -18.33 46.32 -22.27
CA SER A 117 -17.32 45.38 -22.78
C SER A 117 -17.28 44.08 -21.96
N LEU A 118 -17.08 42.95 -22.63
CA LEU A 118 -16.93 41.64 -21.96
C LEU A 118 -15.71 41.61 -21.04
N SER A 119 -14.64 42.33 -21.38
CA SER A 119 -13.46 42.47 -20.52
C SER A 119 -13.78 43.18 -19.21
N ASP A 120 -14.56 44.26 -19.25
CA ASP A 120 -14.93 45.01 -18.03
C ASP A 120 -15.86 44.19 -17.13
N ILE A 121 -16.79 43.43 -17.74
CA ILE A 121 -17.65 42.49 -17.00
C ILE A 121 -16.79 41.44 -16.29
N ASN A 122 -15.90 40.77 -17.01
CA ASN A 122 -15.02 39.74 -16.47
C ASN A 122 -14.07 40.27 -15.40
N GLN A 123 -13.50 41.46 -15.60
CA GLN A 123 -12.62 42.09 -14.62
C GLN A 123 -13.39 42.49 -13.36
N THR A 124 -14.58 43.07 -13.50
CA THR A 124 -15.42 43.49 -12.37
C THR A 124 -15.79 42.30 -11.51
N ILE A 125 -16.27 41.20 -12.11
CA ILE A 125 -16.68 40.03 -11.33
C ILE A 125 -15.50 39.29 -10.71
N SER A 126 -14.39 39.13 -11.45
CA SER A 126 -13.18 38.48 -10.94
C SER A 126 -12.58 39.26 -9.77
N THR A 127 -12.56 40.60 -9.86
CA THR A 127 -12.06 41.47 -8.79
C THR A 127 -13.01 41.46 -7.59
N ALA A 128 -14.32 41.62 -7.82
CA ALA A 128 -15.30 41.71 -6.74
C ALA A 128 -15.41 40.40 -5.93
N LEU A 129 -15.58 39.27 -6.61
CA LEU A 129 -15.82 37.97 -5.97
C LEU A 129 -14.53 37.21 -5.67
N GLY A 130 -13.66 37.04 -6.67
CA GLY A 130 -12.43 36.24 -6.56
C GLY A 130 -11.28 36.95 -5.84
N GLY A 131 -11.30 38.27 -5.83
CA GLY A 131 -10.17 39.08 -5.37
C GLY A 131 -9.04 39.08 -6.41
N THR A 132 -8.39 40.24 -6.59
CA THR A 132 -7.33 40.39 -7.58
C THR A 132 -6.08 40.94 -6.93
N TYR A 133 -4.96 40.26 -7.17
CA TYR A 133 -3.63 40.77 -6.84
C TYR A 133 -3.28 41.93 -7.77
N VAL A 134 -2.92 43.07 -7.21
CA VAL A 134 -2.62 44.29 -8.00
C VAL A 134 -1.12 44.52 -8.07
N ASN A 135 -0.44 44.58 -6.92
CA ASN A 135 0.98 44.84 -6.81
C ASN A 135 1.47 44.48 -5.40
N ASP A 136 2.74 44.79 -5.11
CA ASP A 136 3.34 44.64 -3.80
C ASP A 136 3.57 45.99 -3.11
N PHE A 137 3.64 45.97 -1.78
CA PHE A 137 4.03 47.09 -0.93
C PHE A 137 4.96 46.61 0.19
N ILE A 138 5.70 47.53 0.82
CA ILE A 138 6.62 47.21 1.92
C ILE A 138 5.92 47.47 3.26
N ASP A 139 5.78 46.43 4.08
CA ASP A 139 5.37 46.54 5.49
C ASP A 139 6.51 46.04 6.38
N ARG A 140 7.08 46.94 7.20
CA ARG A 140 8.16 46.63 8.17
C ARG A 140 9.34 45.88 7.54
N GLY A 141 9.81 46.35 6.38
CA GLY A 141 10.96 45.78 5.67
C GLY A 141 10.67 44.46 4.95
N ARG A 142 9.42 43.99 4.93
CA ARG A 142 9.00 42.82 4.16
C ARG A 142 8.07 43.24 3.04
N VAL A 143 8.36 42.78 1.83
CA VAL A 143 7.46 42.92 0.68
C VAL A 143 6.21 42.07 0.93
N LYS A 144 5.04 42.67 0.77
CA LYS A 144 3.73 42.05 0.95
C LYS A 144 2.84 42.35 -0.25
N LYS A 145 1.92 41.44 -0.54
CA LYS A 145 0.96 41.57 -1.64
C LYS A 145 -0.20 42.50 -1.29
N VAL A 146 -0.65 43.27 -2.26
CA VAL A 146 -1.88 44.06 -2.23
C VAL A 146 -2.96 43.32 -3.03
N TYR A 147 -4.09 43.06 -2.39
CA TYR A 147 -5.27 42.49 -3.02
C TYR A 147 -6.43 43.49 -2.97
N VAL A 148 -7.19 43.57 -4.05
CA VAL A 148 -8.47 44.29 -4.11
C VAL A 148 -9.59 43.27 -4.24
N GLN A 149 -10.60 43.40 -3.39
CA GLN A 149 -11.79 42.56 -3.37
C GLN A 149 -12.97 43.38 -2.85
N ALA A 150 -14.20 43.03 -3.25
CA ALA A 150 -15.37 43.61 -2.61
C ALA A 150 -15.44 43.20 -1.13
N ASP A 151 -15.89 44.12 -0.29
CA ASP A 151 -16.13 43.86 1.14
C ASP A 151 -17.15 42.72 1.32
N ALA A 152 -16.98 41.91 2.36
CA ALA A 152 -17.66 40.62 2.49
C ALA A 152 -19.19 40.75 2.36
N LYS A 153 -19.77 41.78 2.97
CA LYS A 153 -21.22 42.07 2.95
C LYS A 153 -21.85 42.31 1.56
N PHE A 154 -21.04 42.46 0.51
CA PHE A 154 -21.50 42.68 -0.86
C PHE A 154 -21.20 41.49 -1.79
N ARG A 155 -20.91 40.31 -1.24
CA ARG A 155 -20.57 39.12 -2.02
C ARG A 155 -20.88 37.79 -1.31
N MET A 156 -21.82 37.79 -0.35
CA MET A 156 -22.14 36.57 0.39
C MET A 156 -23.22 35.75 -0.29
N LEU A 157 -24.19 36.42 -0.92
CA LEU A 157 -25.39 35.79 -1.46
C LEU A 157 -25.53 36.07 -2.97
N PRO A 158 -26.25 35.21 -3.72
CA PRO A 158 -26.56 35.45 -5.13
C PRO A 158 -27.08 36.86 -5.44
N GLU A 159 -27.99 37.39 -4.62
CA GLU A 159 -28.59 38.72 -4.77
C GLU A 159 -27.57 39.87 -4.65
N ASP A 160 -26.41 39.61 -4.06
CA ASP A 160 -25.36 40.63 -3.97
C ASP A 160 -24.69 40.88 -5.32
N VAL A 161 -24.72 39.91 -6.24
CA VAL A 161 -24.16 40.05 -7.59
C VAL A 161 -24.92 41.12 -8.38
N ASP A 162 -26.23 41.23 -8.18
CA ASP A 162 -27.08 42.22 -8.86
C ASP A 162 -26.77 43.66 -8.44
N LYS A 163 -26.09 43.85 -7.29
CA LYS A 163 -25.66 45.16 -6.79
C LYS A 163 -24.38 45.66 -7.47
N LEU A 164 -23.71 44.81 -8.25
CA LEU A 164 -22.53 45.20 -9.01
C LEU A 164 -22.93 46.00 -10.25
N TYR A 165 -22.13 47.00 -10.58
CA TYR A 165 -22.32 47.84 -11.76
C TYR A 165 -21.05 47.86 -12.60
N VAL A 166 -21.22 47.82 -13.93
CA VAL A 166 -20.13 47.97 -14.90
C VAL A 166 -20.34 49.28 -15.65
N ARG A 167 -19.26 49.97 -15.95
CA ARG A 167 -19.31 51.20 -16.74
C ARG A 167 -19.44 50.85 -18.23
N SER A 168 -20.44 51.40 -18.88
CA SER A 168 -20.63 51.36 -20.34
C SER A 168 -19.68 52.34 -21.05
N ALA A 169 -19.39 52.10 -22.33
CA ALA A 169 -18.63 53.01 -23.19
C ALA A 169 -19.24 54.43 -23.24
N ASN A 170 -20.56 54.53 -23.03
CA ASN A 170 -21.29 55.80 -22.98
C ASN A 170 -21.18 56.52 -21.62
N GLY A 171 -20.44 55.94 -20.66
CA GLY A 171 -20.21 56.49 -19.32
C GLY A 171 -21.28 56.13 -18.28
N GLU A 172 -22.38 55.49 -18.70
CA GLU A 172 -23.46 55.02 -17.84
C GLU A 172 -23.04 53.81 -17.00
N MET A 173 -23.60 53.68 -15.78
CA MET A 173 -23.39 52.52 -14.93
C MET A 173 -24.53 51.53 -15.13
N VAL A 174 -24.21 50.35 -15.67
CA VAL A 174 -25.18 49.30 -15.98
C VAL A 174 -25.11 48.23 -14.90
N PRO A 175 -26.22 47.88 -14.22
CA PRO A 175 -26.23 46.81 -13.22
C PRO A 175 -26.03 45.45 -13.87
N PHE A 176 -25.40 44.51 -13.17
CA PHE A 176 -25.17 43.15 -13.67
C PHE A 176 -26.47 42.45 -14.10
N SER A 177 -27.56 42.64 -13.35
CA SER A 177 -28.87 42.06 -13.65
C SER A 177 -29.46 42.45 -15.01
N ALA A 178 -28.96 43.51 -15.66
CA ALA A 178 -29.42 43.92 -16.99
C ALA A 178 -28.93 42.99 -18.12
N PHE A 179 -27.82 42.29 -17.92
CA PHE A 179 -27.16 41.47 -18.94
C PHE A 179 -26.70 40.11 -18.41
N THR A 180 -27.04 39.73 -17.18
CA THR A 180 -26.74 38.39 -16.64
C THR A 180 -27.99 37.64 -16.24
N THR A 181 -27.90 36.32 -16.30
CA THR A 181 -28.86 35.40 -15.70
C THR A 181 -28.11 34.43 -14.81
N SER A 182 -28.74 33.95 -13.76
CA SER A 182 -28.10 33.03 -12.82
C SER A 182 -28.98 31.84 -12.50
N HIS A 183 -28.34 30.69 -12.28
CA HIS A 183 -29.01 29.48 -11.86
C HIS A 183 -28.04 28.55 -11.12
N TRP A 184 -28.61 27.64 -10.32
CA TRP A 184 -27.84 26.63 -9.62
C TRP A 184 -27.59 25.44 -10.54
N VAL A 185 -26.35 24.98 -10.57
CA VAL A 185 -25.92 23.75 -11.24
C VAL A 185 -25.20 22.86 -10.24
N TYR A 186 -25.07 21.57 -10.53
CA TYR A 186 -24.19 20.69 -9.77
C TYR A 186 -22.87 20.54 -10.52
N GLY A 187 -21.78 20.51 -9.76
CA GLY A 187 -20.47 20.22 -10.31
C GLY A 187 -19.50 19.78 -9.22
N SER A 188 -18.50 19.00 -9.63
CA SER A 188 -17.45 18.57 -8.70
C SER A 188 -16.59 19.75 -8.26
N PRO A 189 -16.34 19.91 -6.95
CA PRO A 189 -15.37 20.88 -6.45
C PRO A 189 -13.92 20.40 -6.63
N ARG A 190 -13.69 19.13 -6.99
CA ARG A 190 -12.38 18.53 -7.22
C ARG A 190 -12.43 17.49 -8.33
N LEU A 191 -11.85 17.80 -9.48
CA LEU A 191 -11.67 16.85 -10.57
C LEU A 191 -10.32 16.15 -10.46
N GLU A 192 -10.34 14.83 -10.56
CA GLU A 192 -9.16 13.96 -10.45
C GLU A 192 -8.80 13.38 -11.82
N HIS A 193 -7.51 13.19 -12.03
CA HIS A 193 -6.99 12.61 -13.25
C HIS A 193 -5.84 11.66 -12.92
N TYR A 194 -5.83 10.50 -13.56
CA TYR A 194 -4.76 9.51 -13.46
C TYR A 194 -4.21 9.19 -14.84
N ASN A 195 -2.89 9.27 -15.01
CA ASN A 195 -2.20 9.09 -16.30
C ASN A 195 -2.78 9.93 -17.45
N GLY A 196 -3.29 11.13 -17.13
CA GLY A 196 -3.87 12.07 -18.11
C GLY A 196 -5.33 11.80 -18.49
N LEU A 197 -5.96 10.78 -17.90
CA LEU A 197 -7.38 10.47 -18.08
C LEU A 197 -8.19 10.88 -16.84
N PRO A 198 -9.47 11.29 -16.98
CA PRO A 198 -10.33 11.53 -15.83
C PRO A 198 -10.44 10.28 -14.96
N SER A 199 -10.25 10.45 -13.65
CA SER A 199 -10.29 9.35 -12.69
C SER A 199 -11.02 9.73 -11.42
N MET A 200 -11.31 8.73 -10.59
CA MET A 200 -11.78 8.88 -9.22
C MET A 200 -11.05 7.89 -8.33
N GLU A 201 -10.31 8.41 -7.36
CA GLU A 201 -9.54 7.59 -6.42
C GLU A 201 -10.46 6.97 -5.36
N ILE A 202 -10.28 5.68 -5.11
CA ILE A 202 -11.00 4.87 -4.13
C ILE A 202 -9.97 4.22 -3.21
N GLN A 203 -10.12 4.47 -1.92
CA GLN A 203 -9.29 3.89 -0.87
C GLN A 203 -10.10 2.90 -0.07
N GLY A 204 -9.47 1.83 0.41
CA GLY A 204 -10.12 0.87 1.29
C GLY A 204 -9.12 -0.02 1.98
N GLU A 205 -9.59 -0.88 2.88
CA GLU A 205 -8.75 -1.80 3.65
C GLU A 205 -9.27 -3.22 3.47
N ALA A 206 -8.35 -4.19 3.57
CA ALA A 206 -8.73 -5.59 3.72
C ALA A 206 -9.41 -5.79 5.09
N ALA A 207 -10.47 -6.60 5.13
CA ALA A 207 -11.13 -6.94 6.37
C ALA A 207 -10.15 -7.70 7.31
N PRO A 208 -10.37 -7.65 8.64
CA PRO A 208 -9.56 -8.41 9.58
C PRO A 208 -9.54 -9.91 9.24
N GLY A 209 -8.34 -10.47 9.08
CA GLY A 209 -8.14 -11.88 8.68
C GLY A 209 -8.08 -12.12 7.17
N THR A 210 -8.27 -11.09 6.35
CA THR A 210 -8.08 -11.14 4.89
C THR A 210 -6.77 -10.46 4.49
N SER A 211 -6.11 -10.94 3.43
CA SER A 211 -4.89 -10.29 2.94
C SER A 211 -5.21 -9.07 2.06
N SER A 212 -4.26 -8.14 1.95
CA SER A 212 -4.33 -7.02 1.01
C SER A 212 -4.44 -7.49 -0.44
N GLY A 213 -3.69 -8.53 -0.82
CA GLY A 213 -3.79 -9.16 -2.14
C GLY A 213 -5.18 -9.74 -2.45
N ASP A 214 -5.85 -10.37 -1.47
CA ASP A 214 -7.21 -10.89 -1.65
C ASP A 214 -8.22 -9.74 -1.82
N ALA A 215 -8.07 -8.66 -1.04
CA ALA A 215 -8.88 -7.45 -1.18
C ALA A 215 -8.71 -6.81 -2.56
N MET A 216 -7.46 -6.74 -3.06
CA MET A 216 -7.16 -6.26 -4.40
C MET A 216 -7.82 -7.15 -5.46
N ALA A 217 -7.64 -8.47 -5.38
CA ALA A 217 -8.24 -9.41 -6.34
C ALA A 217 -9.78 -9.32 -6.36
N LEU A 218 -10.40 -9.11 -5.20
CA LEU A 218 -11.85 -8.88 -5.12
C LEU A 218 -12.24 -7.55 -5.79
N MET A 219 -11.52 -6.47 -5.54
CA MET A 219 -11.76 -5.18 -6.20
C MET A 219 -11.62 -5.27 -7.73
N GLU A 220 -10.65 -6.02 -8.24
CA GLU A 220 -10.51 -6.28 -9.69
C GLU A 220 -11.74 -7.04 -10.24
N ASN A 221 -12.23 -8.05 -9.51
CA ASN A 221 -13.44 -8.77 -9.89
C ASN A 221 -14.67 -7.85 -9.90
N LEU A 222 -14.83 -6.99 -8.91
CA LEU A 222 -15.93 -6.03 -8.85
C LEU A 222 -15.84 -4.99 -9.98
N ALA A 223 -14.64 -4.50 -10.27
CA ALA A 223 -14.39 -3.56 -11.37
C ALA A 223 -14.71 -4.16 -12.73
N SER A 224 -14.46 -5.46 -12.93
CA SER A 224 -14.79 -6.16 -14.19
C SER A 224 -16.29 -6.20 -14.53
N LYS A 225 -17.17 -5.90 -13.55
CA LYS A 225 -18.63 -5.85 -13.72
C LYS A 225 -19.16 -4.45 -14.04
N LEU A 226 -18.27 -3.46 -14.13
CA LEU A 226 -18.64 -2.08 -14.47
C LEU A 226 -18.92 -1.93 -15.97
N PRO A 227 -19.60 -0.84 -16.38
CA PRO A 227 -19.87 -0.56 -17.78
C PRO A 227 -18.59 -0.53 -18.62
N ALA A 228 -18.69 -1.00 -19.87
CA ALA A 228 -17.58 -0.93 -20.82
C ALA A 228 -17.12 0.53 -21.00
N GLY A 229 -15.80 0.74 -21.03
CA GLY A 229 -15.18 2.07 -21.08
C GLY A 229 -14.74 2.60 -19.73
N ILE A 230 -15.18 2.00 -18.62
CA ILE A 230 -14.62 2.23 -17.29
C ILE A 230 -13.51 1.22 -17.05
N GLY A 231 -12.29 1.72 -16.93
CA GLY A 231 -11.11 0.96 -16.54
C GLY A 231 -10.75 1.19 -15.08
N TYR A 232 -9.65 0.56 -14.67
CA TYR A 232 -9.04 0.81 -13.37
C TYR A 232 -7.52 0.72 -13.45
N ASP A 233 -6.86 1.30 -12.45
CA ASP A 233 -5.44 1.06 -12.22
C ASP A 233 -5.13 1.05 -10.71
N TRP A 234 -4.00 0.42 -10.35
CA TRP A 234 -3.51 0.41 -8.98
C TRP A 234 -2.43 1.48 -8.82
N THR A 235 -2.50 2.28 -7.76
CA THR A 235 -1.52 3.33 -7.48
C THR A 235 -0.95 3.19 -6.06
N GLY A 236 -0.01 4.07 -5.70
CA GLY A 236 0.56 4.16 -4.35
C GLY A 236 1.09 2.82 -3.81
N MET A 237 0.63 2.44 -2.61
CA MET A 237 1.00 1.18 -1.96
C MET A 237 0.56 -0.06 -2.76
N SER A 238 -0.64 -0.05 -3.33
CA SER A 238 -1.16 -1.19 -4.09
C SER A 238 -0.35 -1.49 -5.34
N TYR A 239 0.16 -0.45 -6.00
CA TYR A 239 1.08 -0.61 -7.13
C TYR A 239 2.38 -1.31 -6.70
N GLN A 240 2.98 -0.86 -5.59
CA GLN A 240 4.21 -1.46 -5.06
C GLN A 240 4.00 -2.89 -4.56
N GLU A 241 2.84 -3.19 -3.98
CA GLU A 241 2.46 -4.54 -3.59
C GLU A 241 2.35 -5.46 -4.81
N ARG A 242 1.71 -5.00 -5.89
CA ARG A 242 1.61 -5.75 -7.15
C ARG A 242 2.99 -5.99 -7.79
N LEU A 243 3.86 -4.97 -7.80
CA LEU A 243 5.23 -5.11 -8.29
C LEU A 243 6.04 -6.11 -7.46
N SER A 244 5.97 -6.00 -6.14
CA SER A 244 6.72 -6.88 -5.23
C SER A 244 6.23 -8.33 -5.30
N GLY A 245 4.90 -8.53 -5.34
CA GLY A 245 4.28 -9.85 -5.47
C GLY A 245 4.70 -10.56 -6.76
N ASN A 246 4.79 -9.83 -7.88
CA ASN A 246 5.21 -10.40 -9.16
C ASN A 246 6.70 -10.81 -9.19
N GLN A 247 7.56 -10.19 -8.38
CA GLN A 247 8.99 -10.49 -8.35
C GLN A 247 9.35 -11.67 -7.43
N ALA A 248 8.52 -11.97 -6.44
CA ALA A 248 8.83 -12.97 -5.42
C ALA A 248 9.13 -14.37 -5.98
N PRO A 249 8.34 -14.94 -6.92
CA PRO A 249 8.64 -16.26 -7.49
C PRO A 249 9.97 -16.28 -8.24
N ALA A 250 10.25 -15.21 -9.00
CA ALA A 250 11.50 -15.08 -9.74
C ALA A 250 12.71 -14.95 -8.80
N LEU A 251 12.58 -14.19 -7.72
CA LEU A 251 13.65 -13.99 -6.74
C LEU A 251 14.00 -15.30 -6.02
N VAL A 252 12.98 -16.06 -5.59
CA VAL A 252 13.17 -17.40 -5.00
C VAL A 252 13.81 -18.33 -6.02
N ALA A 253 13.31 -18.39 -7.26
CA ALA A 253 13.86 -19.26 -8.30
C ALA A 253 15.33 -18.95 -8.62
N ILE A 254 15.68 -17.67 -8.79
CA ILE A 254 17.06 -17.23 -9.05
C ILE A 254 17.96 -17.56 -7.87
N SER A 255 17.49 -17.34 -6.63
CA SER A 255 18.24 -17.68 -5.43
C SER A 255 18.54 -19.18 -5.36
N PHE A 256 17.54 -20.02 -5.66
CA PHE A 256 17.72 -21.47 -5.77
C PHE A 256 18.77 -21.85 -6.82
N VAL A 257 18.70 -21.26 -8.01
CA VAL A 257 19.66 -21.54 -9.11
C VAL A 257 21.07 -21.12 -8.72
N VAL A 258 21.26 -19.92 -8.15
CA VAL A 258 22.57 -19.43 -7.74
C VAL A 258 23.18 -20.32 -6.65
N VAL A 259 22.42 -20.65 -5.60
CA VAL A 259 22.92 -21.54 -4.54
C VAL A 259 23.23 -22.93 -5.11
N PHE A 260 22.42 -23.44 -6.04
CA PHE A 260 22.69 -24.71 -6.71
C PHE A 260 24.00 -24.70 -7.51
N LEU A 261 24.22 -23.66 -8.32
CA LEU A 261 25.43 -23.51 -9.12
C LEU A 261 26.67 -23.33 -8.25
N CYS A 262 26.58 -22.55 -7.17
CA CYS A 262 27.67 -22.39 -6.20
C CYS A 262 28.04 -23.74 -5.55
N LEU A 263 27.05 -24.55 -5.18
CA LEU A 263 27.30 -25.89 -4.62
C LEU A 263 27.88 -26.84 -5.67
N ALA A 264 27.40 -26.77 -6.92
CA ALA A 264 27.91 -27.60 -7.99
C ALA A 264 29.39 -27.31 -8.27
N ALA A 265 29.76 -26.02 -8.27
CA ALA A 265 31.14 -25.58 -8.41
C ALA A 265 32.00 -25.95 -7.21
N LEU A 266 31.48 -25.78 -5.98
CA LEU A 266 32.22 -26.08 -4.74
C LEU A 266 32.56 -27.57 -4.61
N TYR A 267 31.63 -28.45 -5.00
CA TYR A 267 31.79 -29.90 -4.83
C TYR A 267 32.21 -30.63 -6.09
N GLU A 268 32.36 -29.91 -7.21
CA GLU A 268 32.66 -30.47 -8.53
C GLU A 268 31.68 -31.61 -8.90
N SER A 269 30.42 -31.47 -8.49
CA SER A 269 29.42 -32.54 -8.61
C SER A 269 28.03 -31.96 -8.69
N TRP A 270 27.21 -32.53 -9.57
CA TRP A 270 25.79 -32.18 -9.71
C TRP A 270 24.90 -32.96 -8.73
N SER A 271 25.37 -34.08 -8.17
CA SER A 271 24.57 -34.94 -7.28
C SER A 271 24.47 -34.40 -5.85
N ILE A 272 25.57 -33.83 -5.34
CA ILE A 272 25.63 -33.23 -4.00
C ILE A 272 24.69 -32.01 -3.84
N PRO A 273 24.67 -31.03 -4.77
CA PRO A 273 23.76 -29.89 -4.70
C PRO A 273 22.28 -30.29 -4.67
N VAL A 274 21.88 -31.30 -5.44
CA VAL A 274 20.50 -31.80 -5.43
C VAL A 274 20.13 -32.33 -4.04
N SER A 275 21.05 -33.04 -3.38
CA SER A 275 20.85 -33.55 -2.01
C SER A 275 20.62 -32.44 -0.99
N VAL A 276 21.35 -31.33 -1.14
CA VAL A 276 21.19 -30.14 -0.29
C VAL A 276 19.90 -29.39 -0.62
N MET A 277 19.53 -29.27 -1.90
CA MET A 277 18.33 -28.54 -2.32
C MET A 277 17.03 -29.18 -1.87
N LEU A 278 16.98 -30.51 -1.77
CA LEU A 278 15.80 -31.22 -1.24
C LEU A 278 15.46 -30.88 0.21
N VAL A 279 16.40 -30.27 0.95
CA VAL A 279 16.20 -29.85 2.34
C VAL A 279 15.47 -28.52 2.42
N VAL A 280 15.59 -27.67 1.40
CA VAL A 280 15.06 -26.31 1.42
C VAL A 280 13.53 -26.28 1.65
N PRO A 281 12.71 -27.13 1.00
CA PRO A 281 11.28 -27.20 1.29
C PRO A 281 10.95 -27.46 2.76
N LEU A 282 11.78 -28.22 3.49
CA LEU A 282 11.58 -28.50 4.92
C LEU A 282 11.71 -27.23 5.78
N GLY A 283 12.63 -26.34 5.41
CA GLY A 283 12.77 -25.03 6.04
C GLY A 283 11.57 -24.13 5.72
N ILE A 284 11.17 -24.07 4.45
CA ILE A 284 10.03 -23.26 3.98
C ILE A 284 8.73 -23.65 4.71
N VAL A 285 8.48 -24.94 4.92
CA VAL A 285 7.33 -25.42 5.69
C VAL A 285 7.31 -24.84 7.10
N GLY A 286 8.47 -24.74 7.77
CA GLY A 286 8.57 -24.13 9.09
C GLY A 286 8.25 -22.64 9.10
N VAL A 287 8.73 -21.91 8.09
CA VAL A 287 8.45 -20.47 7.92
C VAL A 287 6.96 -20.24 7.72
N LEU A 288 6.32 -20.99 6.82
CA LEU A 288 4.89 -20.89 6.54
C LEU A 288 4.04 -21.30 7.74
N LEU A 289 4.44 -22.36 8.46
CA LEU A 289 3.73 -22.83 9.64
C LEU A 289 3.81 -21.80 10.77
N ALA A 290 4.98 -21.20 11.02
CA ALA A 290 5.08 -20.13 12.00
C ALA A 290 4.28 -18.89 11.59
N ALA A 291 4.36 -18.46 10.32
CA ALA A 291 3.60 -17.30 9.86
C ALA A 291 2.08 -17.52 9.99
N THR A 292 1.58 -18.71 9.65
CA THR A 292 0.15 -19.03 9.79
C THR A 292 -0.28 -19.12 11.25
N LEU A 293 0.52 -19.71 12.14
CA LEU A 293 0.20 -19.78 13.58
C LEU A 293 0.20 -18.41 14.26
N PHE A 294 1.10 -17.51 13.86
CA PHE A 294 1.22 -16.16 14.42
C PHE A 294 0.55 -15.07 13.57
N ASN A 295 -0.31 -15.49 12.62
CA ASN A 295 -1.10 -14.61 11.75
C ASN A 295 -0.29 -13.50 11.04
N GLN A 296 0.92 -13.84 10.59
CA GLN A 296 1.80 -12.94 9.86
C GLN A 296 1.43 -12.89 8.38
N LYS A 297 1.60 -11.73 7.75
CA LYS A 297 1.34 -11.51 6.32
C LYS A 297 2.54 -11.93 5.48
N ASN A 298 2.30 -12.32 4.23
CA ASN A 298 3.36 -12.58 3.25
C ASN A 298 3.87 -11.24 2.66
N ASP A 299 4.68 -10.53 3.44
CA ASP A 299 5.27 -9.25 3.06
C ASP A 299 6.77 -9.37 2.70
N VAL A 300 7.42 -8.23 2.44
CA VAL A 300 8.85 -8.19 2.08
C VAL A 300 9.73 -8.71 3.22
N TYR A 301 9.35 -8.48 4.48
CA TYR A 301 10.09 -9.00 5.64
C TYR A 301 10.00 -10.51 5.73
N PHE A 302 8.82 -11.07 5.47
CA PHE A 302 8.61 -12.51 5.35
C PHE A 302 9.48 -13.11 4.23
N MET A 303 9.59 -12.45 3.07
CA MET A 303 10.45 -12.92 1.97
C MET A 303 11.93 -12.93 2.35
N VAL A 304 12.43 -11.89 3.03
CA VAL A 304 13.80 -11.88 3.56
C VAL A 304 14.00 -13.03 4.55
N GLY A 305 13.01 -13.30 5.40
CA GLY A 305 13.03 -14.42 6.33
C GLY A 305 13.06 -15.79 5.63
N LEU A 306 12.30 -15.93 4.55
CA LEU A 306 12.28 -17.11 3.70
C LEU A 306 13.66 -17.38 3.09
N LEU A 307 14.26 -16.38 2.44
CA LEU A 307 15.60 -16.49 1.83
C LEU A 307 16.68 -16.82 2.87
N THR A 308 16.61 -16.18 4.03
CA THR A 308 17.51 -16.48 5.15
C THR A 308 17.38 -17.93 5.59
N THR A 309 16.15 -18.46 5.65
CA THR A 309 15.89 -19.85 5.98
C THR A 309 16.43 -20.81 4.93
N ILE A 310 16.36 -20.48 3.64
CA ILE A 310 16.98 -21.27 2.56
C ILE A 310 18.48 -21.41 2.82
N GLY A 311 19.17 -20.29 3.10
CA GLY A 311 20.60 -20.28 3.40
C GLY A 311 20.97 -21.06 4.67
N LEU A 312 20.20 -20.89 5.76
CA LEU A 312 20.42 -21.61 7.01
C LEU A 312 20.20 -23.13 6.85
N SER A 313 19.16 -23.53 6.12
CA SER A 313 18.88 -24.93 5.81
C SER A 313 20.00 -25.55 4.97
N ALA A 314 20.46 -24.81 3.96
CA ALA A 314 21.58 -25.23 3.12
C ALA A 314 22.86 -25.39 3.94
N LYS A 315 23.22 -24.42 4.80
CA LYS A 315 24.41 -24.49 5.68
C LYS A 315 24.43 -25.78 6.52
N ASN A 316 23.31 -26.13 7.14
CA ASN A 316 23.21 -27.33 7.95
C ASN A 316 23.34 -28.62 7.12
N ALA A 317 22.77 -28.64 5.92
CA ALA A 317 22.86 -29.77 5.00
C ALA A 317 24.28 -29.95 4.43
N ILE A 318 24.92 -28.87 4.01
CA ILE A 318 26.30 -28.79 3.52
C ILE A 318 27.25 -29.42 4.55
N LEU A 319 27.13 -29.06 5.82
CA LEU A 319 28.01 -29.56 6.88
C LEU A 319 27.94 -31.09 7.06
N ILE A 320 26.79 -31.71 6.82
CA ILE A 320 26.62 -33.17 6.89
C ILE A 320 27.16 -33.83 5.61
N VAL A 321 26.75 -33.31 4.44
CA VAL A 321 27.12 -33.87 3.12
C VAL A 321 28.62 -33.73 2.85
N GLU A 322 29.17 -32.56 3.14
CA GLU A 322 30.54 -32.28 3.59
C GLU A 322 31.31 -33.49 4.09
N PHE A 323 31.04 -33.78 5.36
CA PHE A 323 31.78 -34.76 6.12
C PHE A 323 31.52 -36.19 5.63
N ALA A 324 30.33 -36.46 5.11
CA ALA A 324 30.03 -37.76 4.53
C ALA A 324 30.85 -38.00 3.25
N LYS A 325 30.96 -37.00 2.36
CA LYS A 325 31.80 -37.07 1.15
C LYS A 325 33.28 -37.25 1.52
N ASP A 326 33.78 -36.44 2.45
CA ASP A 326 35.18 -36.49 2.89
C ASP A 326 35.56 -37.86 3.48
N LEU A 327 34.68 -38.46 4.30
CA LEU A 327 34.88 -39.81 4.85
C LEU A 327 34.84 -40.90 3.77
N MET A 328 34.06 -40.71 2.72
CA MET A 328 34.03 -41.64 1.58
C MET A 328 35.31 -41.53 0.73
N GLU A 329 35.75 -40.32 0.42
CA GLU A 329 36.88 -40.08 -0.50
C GLU A 329 38.25 -40.29 0.17
N LYS A 330 38.41 -39.82 1.41
CA LYS A 330 39.71 -39.89 2.11
C LYS A 330 39.91 -41.20 2.88
N GLU A 331 38.84 -41.75 3.47
CA GLU A 331 38.92 -42.94 4.32
C GLU A 331 38.30 -44.20 3.67
N GLY A 332 37.74 -44.10 2.47
CA GLY A 332 37.20 -45.25 1.72
C GLY A 332 35.96 -45.89 2.35
N LYS A 333 35.26 -45.20 3.25
CA LYS A 333 34.08 -45.73 3.96
C LYS A 333 32.88 -45.86 3.03
N GLY A 334 32.03 -46.86 3.29
CA GLY A 334 30.78 -47.04 2.54
C GLY A 334 29.82 -45.87 2.76
N VAL A 335 29.00 -45.54 1.75
CA VAL A 335 28.07 -44.37 1.75
C VAL A 335 27.25 -44.27 3.05
N VAL A 336 26.68 -45.39 3.51
CA VAL A 336 25.84 -45.41 4.72
C VAL A 336 26.67 -45.21 5.99
N GLU A 337 27.84 -45.84 6.09
CA GLU A 337 28.73 -45.74 7.25
C GLU A 337 29.30 -44.33 7.39
N ALA A 338 29.79 -43.76 6.29
CA ALA A 338 30.28 -42.39 6.23
C ALA A 338 29.20 -41.37 6.63
N THR A 339 27.96 -41.57 6.15
CA THR A 339 26.84 -40.70 6.49
C THR A 339 26.50 -40.76 7.98
N LEU A 340 26.43 -41.96 8.57
CA LEU A 340 26.15 -42.12 10.00
C LEU A 340 27.24 -41.47 10.87
N MET A 341 28.50 -41.61 10.49
CA MET A 341 29.61 -40.95 11.18
C MET A 341 29.53 -39.43 11.05
N ALA A 342 29.27 -38.90 9.85
CA ALA A 342 29.13 -37.48 9.60
C ALA A 342 28.02 -36.86 10.45
N VAL A 343 26.84 -37.48 10.48
CA VAL A 343 25.71 -37.03 11.31
C VAL A 343 26.08 -37.03 12.79
N ARG A 344 26.72 -38.09 13.30
CA ARG A 344 27.13 -38.19 14.70
C ARG A 344 28.12 -37.09 15.10
N MET A 345 29.07 -36.77 14.23
CA MET A 345 30.06 -35.70 14.46
C MET A 345 29.44 -34.31 14.38
N ARG A 346 28.45 -34.12 13.50
CA ARG A 346 27.87 -32.81 13.18
C ARG A 346 26.66 -32.45 14.02
N LEU A 347 26.02 -33.41 14.67
CA LEU A 347 24.83 -33.19 15.50
C LEU A 347 25.05 -32.09 16.55
N ARG A 348 26.14 -32.16 17.33
CA ARG A 348 26.43 -31.16 18.39
C ARG A 348 26.67 -29.76 17.80
N PRO A 349 27.56 -29.55 16.80
CA PRO A 349 27.72 -28.25 16.15
C PRO A 349 26.44 -27.69 15.51
N ILE A 350 25.62 -28.54 14.87
CA ILE A 350 24.37 -28.14 14.23
C ILE A 350 23.39 -27.64 15.30
N LEU A 351 23.16 -28.41 16.37
CA LEU A 351 22.28 -27.99 17.46
C LEU A 351 22.77 -26.71 18.15
N MET A 352 24.09 -26.57 18.36
CA MET A 352 24.67 -25.38 18.97
C MET A 352 24.38 -24.12 18.15
N THR A 353 24.68 -24.13 16.85
CA THR A 353 24.46 -22.95 16.00
C THR A 353 22.98 -22.65 15.79
N SER A 354 22.16 -23.69 15.70
CA SER A 354 20.71 -23.59 15.53
C SER A 354 20.03 -22.98 16.76
N LEU A 355 20.35 -23.47 17.95
CA LEU A 355 19.82 -22.93 19.20
C LEU A 355 20.29 -21.50 19.45
N ALA A 356 21.58 -21.22 19.19
CA ALA A 356 22.10 -19.85 19.29
C ALA A 356 21.36 -18.89 18.37
N PHE A 357 21.07 -19.31 17.13
CA PHE A 357 20.30 -18.50 16.19
C PHE A 357 18.85 -18.30 16.67
N ILE A 358 18.15 -19.39 17.06
CA ILE A 358 16.76 -19.34 17.55
C ILE A 358 16.64 -18.39 18.75
N LEU A 359 17.53 -18.52 19.74
CA LEU A 359 17.54 -17.66 20.92
C LEU A 359 17.98 -16.22 20.57
N GLY A 360 18.81 -16.04 19.54
CA GLY A 360 19.22 -14.72 19.06
C GLY A 360 18.10 -13.96 18.35
N VAL A 361 17.22 -14.65 17.63
CA VAL A 361 16.04 -14.04 16.98
C VAL A 361 14.81 -13.99 17.87
N LEU A 362 14.82 -14.68 19.02
CA LEU A 362 13.72 -14.68 19.99
C LEU A 362 13.29 -13.27 20.42
N PRO A 363 14.21 -12.33 20.74
CA PRO A 363 13.83 -10.96 21.09
C PRO A 363 13.07 -10.24 19.97
N LEU A 364 13.38 -10.54 18.70
CA LEU A 364 12.71 -9.93 17.55
C LEU A 364 11.30 -10.50 17.38
N ALA A 365 11.08 -11.79 17.70
CA ALA A 365 9.79 -12.44 17.54
C ALA A 365 8.76 -12.07 18.62
N ILE A 366 9.22 -11.63 19.80
CA ILE A 366 8.36 -11.25 20.94
C ILE A 366 8.35 -9.74 21.20
N SER A 367 8.91 -8.96 20.27
CA SER A 367 9.09 -7.52 20.44
C SER A 367 7.74 -6.80 20.45
N ASN A 368 7.62 -5.81 21.33
CA ASN A 368 6.43 -4.98 21.48
C ASN A 368 6.82 -3.48 21.43
N GLY A 369 5.91 -2.65 20.95
CA GLY A 369 6.10 -1.19 20.84
C GLY A 369 6.55 -0.73 19.46
N ALA A 370 7.37 0.33 19.42
CA ALA A 370 7.79 0.96 18.16
C ALA A 370 8.55 -0.02 17.26
N GLY A 371 8.06 -0.20 16.03
CA GLY A 371 8.70 -1.08 15.04
C GLY A 371 8.53 -2.58 15.30
N SER A 372 7.74 -2.97 16.31
CA SER A 372 7.47 -4.39 16.63
C SER A 372 6.92 -5.18 15.44
N GLY A 373 6.04 -4.59 14.62
CA GLY A 373 5.51 -5.25 13.42
C GLY A 373 6.61 -5.76 12.47
N ALA A 374 7.61 -4.93 12.17
CA ALA A 374 8.73 -5.31 11.31
C ALA A 374 9.65 -6.36 11.97
N GLN A 375 9.89 -6.23 13.28
CA GLN A 375 10.71 -7.19 14.02
C GLN A 375 10.04 -8.56 14.11
N ASN A 376 8.74 -8.59 14.42
CA ASN A 376 7.95 -9.80 14.55
C ASN A 376 7.84 -10.52 13.20
N ALA A 377 7.60 -9.80 12.10
CA ALA A 377 7.50 -10.38 10.76
C ALA A 377 8.77 -11.15 10.35
N VAL A 378 9.96 -10.56 10.54
CA VAL A 378 11.23 -11.25 10.26
C VAL A 378 11.52 -12.33 11.29
N GLY A 379 11.39 -12.00 12.58
CA GLY A 379 11.81 -12.86 13.69
C GLY A 379 11.03 -14.17 13.75
N ILE A 380 9.70 -14.11 13.63
CA ILE A 380 8.83 -15.29 13.68
C ILE A 380 9.09 -16.20 12.47
N GLY A 381 9.19 -15.62 11.27
CA GLY A 381 9.43 -16.36 10.04
C GLY A 381 10.73 -17.18 10.10
N VAL A 382 11.85 -16.53 10.40
CA VAL A 382 13.15 -17.22 10.46
C VAL A 382 13.23 -18.19 11.64
N MET A 383 12.61 -17.87 12.79
CA MET A 383 12.57 -18.79 13.93
C MET A 383 11.86 -20.09 13.56
N GLY A 384 10.66 -20.02 12.96
CA GLY A 384 9.92 -21.19 12.51
C GLY A 384 10.68 -22.00 11.47
N GLY A 385 11.29 -21.30 10.51
CA GLY A 385 12.16 -21.89 9.50
C GLY A 385 13.34 -22.64 10.10
N MET A 386 14.03 -22.04 11.07
CA MET A 386 15.19 -22.62 11.74
C MET A 386 14.83 -23.83 12.58
N VAL A 387 13.71 -23.79 13.31
CA VAL A 387 13.21 -24.92 14.11
C VAL A 387 12.91 -26.12 13.20
N SER A 388 12.14 -25.90 12.14
CA SER A 388 11.80 -26.96 11.17
C SER A 388 13.04 -27.49 10.45
N ALA A 389 13.89 -26.58 9.95
CA ALA A 389 15.12 -26.95 9.27
C ALA A 389 16.04 -27.75 10.18
N THR A 390 16.15 -27.43 11.46
CA THR A 390 17.02 -28.18 12.39
C THR A 390 16.44 -29.56 12.69
N LEU A 391 15.16 -29.61 13.09
CA LEU A 391 14.52 -30.87 13.50
C LEU A 391 14.39 -31.84 12.34
N LEU A 392 13.99 -31.36 11.15
CA LEU A 392 13.78 -32.23 9.99
C LEU A 392 15.07 -32.52 9.23
N ALA A 393 15.97 -31.54 9.03
CA ALA A 393 17.16 -31.76 8.21
C ALA A 393 18.11 -32.80 8.82
N ILE A 394 18.21 -32.90 10.16
CA ILE A 394 19.06 -33.92 10.80
C ILE A 394 18.67 -35.34 10.37
N PHE A 395 17.38 -35.61 10.14
CA PHE A 395 16.89 -36.91 9.69
C PHE A 395 16.82 -37.04 8.17
N PHE A 396 16.44 -35.98 7.46
CA PHE A 396 16.21 -36.04 6.02
C PHE A 396 17.47 -35.83 5.16
N VAL A 397 18.44 -35.00 5.59
CA VAL A 397 19.71 -34.80 4.86
C VAL A 397 20.45 -36.12 4.63
N PRO A 398 20.62 -37.01 5.63
CA PRO A 398 21.27 -38.30 5.45
C PRO A 398 20.55 -39.17 4.43
N VAL A 399 19.23 -39.16 4.48
CA VAL A 399 18.38 -39.93 3.56
C VAL A 399 18.55 -39.42 2.14
N PHE A 400 18.46 -38.11 1.92
CA PHE A 400 18.64 -37.50 0.60
C PHE A 400 20.04 -37.79 0.02
N PHE A 401 21.09 -37.66 0.84
CA PHE A 401 22.45 -37.95 0.41
C PHE A 401 22.63 -39.41 -0.01
N VAL A 402 22.18 -40.37 0.79
CA VAL A 402 22.31 -41.81 0.49
C VAL A 402 21.48 -42.19 -0.74
N VAL A 403 20.24 -41.70 -0.85
CA VAL A 403 19.36 -42.00 -1.99
C VAL A 403 19.96 -41.46 -3.28
N ILE A 404 20.39 -40.20 -3.30
CA ILE A 404 20.93 -39.58 -4.50
C ILE A 404 22.27 -40.20 -4.91
N ARG A 405 23.18 -40.48 -3.97
CA ARG A 405 24.45 -41.17 -4.28
C ARG A 405 24.24 -42.60 -4.76
N ARG A 406 23.17 -43.29 -4.35
CA ARG A 406 22.82 -44.61 -4.90
C ARG A 406 22.30 -44.51 -6.33
N CYS A 407 21.53 -43.47 -6.65
CA CYS A 407 21.00 -43.23 -7.99
C CYS A 407 22.06 -42.68 -8.96
N PHE A 408 22.97 -41.83 -8.48
CA PHE A 408 24.01 -41.16 -9.28
C PHE A 408 25.38 -41.43 -8.67
N LYS A 409 26.15 -42.35 -9.27
CA LYS A 409 27.51 -42.73 -8.86
C LYS A 409 28.60 -41.72 -9.25
N GLY A 410 28.21 -40.53 -9.70
CA GLY A 410 29.11 -39.41 -10.03
C GLY A 410 29.33 -38.51 -8.83
#